data_AF-A0A7S8EAK7-F1
#
_entry.id   AF-A0A7S8EAK7-F1
#
_cell.length_a   1.000
_cell.length_b   1.000
_cell.length_c   1.000
_cell.angle_alpha   90.00
_cell.angle_beta   90.00
_cell.angle_gamma   90.00
#
_symmetry.space_group_name_H-M   'P 1'
#
loop_
_entity.id
_entity.type
_entity.pdbx_description
1 polymer ?
#
loop_
_entity_poly.entity_id
_entity_poly.type
_entity_poly.pdbx_seq_one_letter_code
_entity_poly.pdbx_strand_id
1 'polypeptide(L)'
;MSDDNGVANGASAQEAQERLEDMGKEIGKRLSEGAEVARSTIAKRISEAATTIRGEIDEHDELDDETRTRAKKVVDGLDNAAKYLESNSLDAIEDDARAAVVENPWRAIVIAFVLGLIVGWLLKD
;
A
#
# COMPACT_ATOMS: atom_id res chain seq x y z
N MET A 1 -7.40 -53.20 28.78
CA MET A 1 -8.09 -52.02 28.21
C MET A 1 -7.06 -50.91 28.23
N SER A 2 -6.35 -50.74 27.11
CA SER A 2 -5.22 -49.82 26.99
C SER A 2 -5.63 -48.70 26.05
N ASP A 3 -5.66 -47.49 26.60
CA ASP A 3 -5.28 -46.21 25.99
C ASP A 3 -5.56 -46.02 24.49
N ASP A 4 -6.79 -45.62 24.16
CA ASP A 4 -7.19 -45.13 22.81
C ASP A 4 -7.25 -43.58 22.74
N ASN A 5 -6.85 -42.88 23.81
CA ASN A 5 -6.98 -41.41 23.90
C ASN A 5 -5.85 -40.61 23.22
N GLY A 6 -4.82 -41.28 22.66
CA GLY A 6 -3.69 -40.61 22.01
C GLY A 6 -3.91 -40.27 20.53
N VAL A 7 -4.68 -41.10 19.82
CA VAL A 7 -4.86 -40.99 18.35
C VAL A 7 -5.93 -39.96 17.98
N ALA A 8 -6.98 -39.82 18.80
CA ALA A 8 -8.05 -38.85 18.60
C ALA A 8 -7.61 -37.39 18.80
N ASN A 9 -6.61 -37.13 19.65
CA ASN A 9 -6.05 -35.79 19.87
C ASN A 9 -5.06 -35.35 18.78
N GLY A 10 -4.34 -36.29 18.16
CA GLY A 10 -3.43 -36.01 17.05
C GLY A 10 -4.16 -35.70 15.74
N ALA A 11 -5.20 -36.47 15.43
CA ALA A 11 -6.04 -36.25 14.24
C ALA A 11 -6.80 -34.92 14.30
N SER A 12 -7.37 -34.58 15.46
CA SER A 12 -8.06 -33.30 15.66
C SER A 12 -7.14 -32.08 15.65
N ALA A 13 -5.89 -32.23 16.13
CA ALA A 13 -4.89 -31.16 16.05
C ALA A 13 -4.38 -30.94 14.61
N GLN A 14 -4.20 -32.01 13.83
CA GLN A 14 -3.82 -31.91 12.42
C GLN A 14 -4.95 -31.33 11.55
N GLU A 15 -6.19 -31.78 11.74
CA GLU A 15 -7.35 -31.21 11.05
C GLU A 15 -7.58 -29.74 11.43
N ALA A 16 -7.34 -29.37 12.69
CA ALA A 16 -7.39 -27.97 13.12
C ALA A 16 -6.28 -27.14 12.46
N GLN A 17 -5.08 -27.68 12.32
CA GLN A 17 -3.97 -27.02 11.61
C GLN A 17 -4.25 -26.85 10.12
N GLU A 18 -4.74 -27.89 9.43
CA GLU A 18 -5.11 -27.81 8.01
C GLU A 18 -6.20 -26.75 7.78
N ARG A 19 -7.25 -26.74 8.61
CA ARG A 19 -8.30 -25.72 8.52
C ARG A 19 -7.78 -24.32 8.78
N LEU A 20 -6.88 -24.14 9.74
CA LEU A 20 -6.24 -22.85 10.02
C LEU A 20 -5.37 -22.40 8.84
N GLU A 21 -4.66 -23.31 8.21
CA GLU A 21 -3.80 -23.02 7.07
C GLU A 21 -4.62 -22.64 5.82
N ASP A 22 -5.70 -23.36 5.56
CA ASP A 22 -6.62 -23.08 4.45
C ASP A 22 -7.37 -21.76 4.67
N MET A 23 -7.85 -21.51 5.89
CA MET A 23 -8.42 -20.21 6.25
C MET A 23 -7.40 -19.08 6.10
N GLY A 24 -6.15 -19.29 6.52
CA GLY A 24 -5.07 -18.33 6.37
C GLY A 24 -4.77 -18.01 4.90
N LYS A 25 -4.70 -19.03 4.04
CA LYS A 25 -4.52 -18.87 2.59
C LYS A 25 -5.68 -18.14 1.95
N GLU A 26 -6.92 -18.45 2.32
CA GLU A 26 -8.11 -17.79 1.77
C GLU A 26 -8.19 -16.32 2.21
N ILE A 27 -7.91 -16.04 3.47
CA ILE A 27 -7.83 -14.67 4.00
C ILE A 27 -6.73 -13.89 3.29
N GLY A 28 -5.53 -14.49 3.16
CA GLY A 28 -4.40 -13.87 2.47
C GLY A 28 -4.72 -13.54 1.01
N LYS A 29 -5.38 -14.47 0.31
CA LYS A 29 -5.82 -14.26 -1.08
C LYS A 29 -6.82 -13.11 -1.20
N ARG A 30 -7.85 -13.08 -0.35
CA ARG A 30 -8.85 -11.99 -0.35
C ARG A 30 -8.23 -10.63 0.00
N LEU A 31 -7.27 -10.61 0.92
CA LEU A 31 -6.52 -9.41 1.26
C LEU A 31 -5.65 -8.93 0.09
N SER A 32 -4.95 -9.83 -0.59
CA SER A 32 -4.17 -9.51 -1.79
C SER A 32 -5.06 -8.95 -2.91
N GLU A 33 -6.19 -9.59 -3.20
CA GLU A 33 -7.17 -9.11 -4.18
C GLU A 33 -7.71 -7.72 -3.81
N GLY A 34 -8.06 -7.51 -2.53
CA GLY A 34 -8.52 -6.21 -2.04
C GLY A 34 -7.43 -5.13 -2.13
N ALA A 35 -6.19 -5.49 -1.84
CA ALA A 35 -5.05 -4.60 -1.93
C ALA A 35 -4.74 -4.23 -3.39
N GLU A 36 -4.86 -5.17 -4.34
CA GLU A 36 -4.68 -4.93 -5.79
C GLU A 36 -5.71 -3.91 -6.30
N VAL A 37 -6.98 -4.09 -5.90
CA VAL A 37 -8.06 -3.12 -6.21
C VAL A 37 -7.78 -1.76 -5.58
N ALA A 38 -7.34 -1.74 -4.31
CA ALA A 38 -6.98 -0.51 -3.63
C ALA A 38 -5.81 0.21 -4.32
N ARG A 39 -4.76 -0.52 -4.70
CA ARG A 39 -3.59 -0.01 -5.44
C ARG A 39 -4.02 0.68 -6.73
N SER A 40 -4.81 0.00 -7.56
CA SER A 40 -5.33 0.55 -8.81
C SER A 40 -6.20 1.79 -8.57
N THR A 41 -7.04 1.76 -7.53
CA THR A 41 -7.90 2.89 -7.16
C THR A 41 -7.08 4.10 -6.71
N ILE A 42 -6.04 3.88 -5.89
CA ILE A 42 -5.13 4.92 -5.42
C ILE A 42 -4.36 5.51 -6.60
N ALA A 43 -3.83 4.68 -7.50
CA ALA A 43 -3.12 5.14 -8.69
C ALA A 43 -3.99 6.09 -9.54
N LYS A 44 -5.26 5.73 -9.75
CA LYS A 44 -6.23 6.58 -10.46
C LYS A 44 -6.46 7.90 -9.73
N ARG A 45 -6.70 7.88 -8.42
CA ARG A 45 -6.92 9.10 -7.62
C ARG A 45 -5.71 10.03 -7.63
N ILE A 46 -4.49 9.47 -7.60
CA ILE A 46 -3.25 10.26 -7.71
C ILE A 46 -3.17 10.91 -9.09
N SER A 47 -3.49 10.18 -10.17
CA SER A 47 -3.49 10.72 -11.54
C SER A 47 -4.57 11.80 -11.75
N GLU A 48 -5.76 11.61 -11.18
CA GLU A 48 -6.82 12.62 -11.17
C GLU A 48 -6.37 13.87 -10.43
N ALA A 49 -5.78 13.73 -9.23
CA ALA A 49 -5.26 14.86 -8.47
C ALA A 49 -4.15 15.61 -9.24
N ALA A 50 -3.23 14.88 -9.88
CA ALA A 50 -2.19 15.48 -10.72
C ALA A 50 -2.79 16.28 -11.89
N THR A 51 -3.85 15.75 -12.52
CA THR A 51 -4.57 16.43 -13.61
C THR A 51 -5.27 17.70 -13.11
N THR A 52 -5.96 17.63 -11.98
CA THR A 52 -6.62 18.79 -11.36
C THR A 52 -5.62 19.89 -11.03
N ILE A 53 -4.51 19.55 -10.35
CA ILE A 53 -3.47 20.52 -9.98
C ILE A 53 -2.83 21.11 -11.24
N ARG A 54 -2.59 20.31 -12.29
CA ARG A 54 -2.08 20.82 -13.57
C ARG A 54 -3.05 21.84 -14.19
N GLY A 55 -4.34 21.56 -14.16
CA GLY A 55 -5.39 22.50 -14.58
C GLY A 55 -5.34 23.81 -13.79
N GLU A 56 -5.28 23.73 -12.46
CA GLU A 56 -5.18 24.92 -11.59
C GLU A 56 -3.91 25.75 -11.87
N ILE A 57 -2.76 25.10 -12.10
CA ILE A 57 -1.52 25.81 -12.46
C ILE A 57 -1.68 26.57 -13.79
N ASP A 58 -2.32 25.95 -14.78
CA ASP A 58 -2.49 26.52 -16.11
C ASP A 58 -3.58 27.60 -16.15
N GLU A 59 -4.61 27.51 -15.29
CA GLU A 59 -5.66 28.53 -15.13
C GLU A 59 -5.18 29.77 -14.36
N HIS A 60 -4.21 29.62 -13.46
CA HIS A 60 -3.64 30.73 -12.71
C HIS A 60 -2.35 31.26 -13.37
N ASP A 61 -2.52 32.12 -14.38
CA ASP A 61 -1.42 32.85 -15.04
C ASP A 61 -0.66 33.82 -14.11
N GLU A 62 -1.29 34.20 -12.99
CA GLU A 62 -0.74 35.10 -11.97
C GLU A 62 0.29 34.45 -11.03
N LEU A 63 0.45 33.13 -11.09
CA LEU A 63 1.49 32.44 -10.31
C LEU A 63 2.87 32.88 -10.77
N ASP A 64 3.72 33.26 -9.81
CA ASP A 64 5.12 33.53 -10.08
C ASP A 64 5.82 32.26 -10.62
N ASP A 65 6.88 32.45 -11.40
CA ASP A 65 7.60 31.37 -12.08
C ASP A 65 8.16 30.32 -11.11
N GLU A 66 8.52 30.73 -9.89
CA GLU A 66 9.06 29.83 -8.88
C GLU A 66 7.95 28.93 -8.31
N THR A 67 6.82 29.51 -7.93
CA THR A 67 5.64 28.78 -7.46
C THR A 67 5.11 27.83 -8.53
N ARG A 68 5.03 28.29 -9.79
CA ARG A 68 4.65 27.46 -10.94
C ARG A 68 5.60 26.27 -11.10
N THR A 69 6.91 26.49 -10.98
CA THR A 69 7.92 25.41 -11.07
C THR A 69 7.79 24.41 -9.92
N ARG A 70 7.58 24.88 -8.70
CA ARG A 70 7.38 24.01 -7.52
C ARG A 70 6.11 23.18 -7.64
N ALA A 71 5.01 23.79 -8.09
CA ALA A 71 3.75 23.10 -8.30
C ALA A 71 3.86 22.03 -9.41
N LYS A 72 4.56 22.34 -10.51
CA LYS A 72 4.87 21.34 -11.56
C LYS A 72 5.66 20.15 -11.02
N LYS A 73 6.66 20.37 -10.14
CA LYS A 73 7.39 19.27 -9.49
C LYS A 73 6.49 18.37 -8.64
N VAL A 74 5.47 18.94 -7.98
CA VAL A 74 4.49 18.16 -7.23
C VAL A 74 3.65 17.30 -8.17
N VAL A 75 3.15 17.88 -9.27
CA VAL A 75 2.41 17.16 -10.31
C VAL A 75 3.26 16.01 -10.88
N ASP A 76 4.52 16.26 -11.22
CA ASP A 76 5.43 15.23 -11.73
C ASP A 76 5.66 14.11 -10.70
N GLY A 77 5.76 14.48 -9.42
CA GLY A 77 5.86 13.50 -8.32
C GLY A 77 4.62 12.61 -8.22
N LEU A 78 3.43 13.20 -8.34
CA LEU A 78 2.16 12.46 -8.35
C LEU A 78 2.06 11.55 -9.59
N ASP A 79 2.39 12.05 -10.78
CA ASP A 79 2.39 11.25 -12.02
C ASP A 79 3.35 10.06 -11.91
N ASN A 80 4.53 10.25 -11.33
CA ASN A 80 5.49 9.17 -11.09
C ASN A 80 4.97 8.16 -10.07
N ALA A 81 4.33 8.61 -8.99
CA ALA A 81 3.72 7.74 -8.01
C ALA A 81 2.57 6.92 -8.62
N ALA A 82 1.68 7.56 -9.37
CA ALA A 82 0.58 6.88 -10.07
C ALA A 82 1.10 5.81 -11.02
N LYS A 83 2.09 6.14 -11.85
CA LYS A 83 2.73 5.19 -12.78
C LYS A 83 3.41 4.05 -12.05
N TYR A 84 4.12 4.32 -10.95
CA TYR A 84 4.77 3.29 -10.16
C TYR A 84 3.75 2.32 -9.57
N LEU A 85 2.66 2.85 -8.98
CA LEU A 85 1.57 2.00 -8.48
C LEU A 85 0.86 1.26 -9.61
N GLU A 86 0.69 1.84 -10.79
CA GLU A 86 -0.01 1.16 -11.89
C GLU A 86 0.82 0.01 -12.48
N SER A 87 2.13 0.26 -12.70
CA SER A 87 3.04 -0.66 -13.40
C SER A 87 3.61 -1.79 -12.54
N ASN A 88 3.59 -1.67 -11.21
CA ASN A 88 4.15 -2.68 -10.31
C ASN A 88 3.06 -3.48 -9.61
N SER A 89 3.27 -4.78 -9.47
CA SER A 89 2.44 -5.64 -8.62
C SER A 89 2.63 -5.29 -7.14
N LEU A 90 1.68 -5.69 -6.30
CA LEU A 90 1.85 -5.54 -4.84
C LEU A 90 3.12 -6.21 -4.32
N ASP A 91 3.45 -7.39 -4.83
CA ASP A 91 4.67 -8.12 -4.42
C ASP A 91 5.93 -7.31 -4.73
N ALA A 92 6.01 -6.68 -5.91
CA ALA A 92 7.15 -5.85 -6.29
C ALA A 92 7.27 -4.59 -5.42
N ILE A 93 6.15 -3.97 -5.07
CA ILE A 93 6.13 -2.82 -4.16
C ILE A 93 6.54 -3.24 -2.74
N GLU A 94 6.12 -4.42 -2.29
CA GLU A 94 6.51 -4.96 -0.99
C GLU A 94 8.01 -5.26 -0.93
N ASP A 95 8.56 -5.86 -1.98
CA ASP A 95 10.00 -6.13 -2.09
C ASP A 95 10.82 -4.84 -2.10
N ASP A 96 10.39 -3.82 -2.84
CA ASP A 96 11.03 -2.49 -2.83
C ASP A 96 10.95 -1.82 -1.45
N ALA A 97 9.81 -1.93 -0.77
CA ALA A 97 9.64 -1.41 0.58
C ALA A 97 10.56 -2.13 1.58
N ARG A 98 10.67 -3.46 1.48
CA ARG A 98 11.59 -4.27 2.30
C ARG A 98 13.04 -3.90 2.02
N ALA A 99 13.42 -3.74 0.76
CA ALA A 99 14.75 -3.31 0.37
C ALA A 99 15.09 -1.92 0.96
N ALA A 100 14.17 -0.96 0.88
CA ALA A 100 14.36 0.38 1.43
C ALA A 100 14.56 0.37 2.96
N VAL A 101 13.87 -0.51 3.68
CA VAL A 101 14.03 -0.68 5.14
C VAL A 101 15.41 -1.25 5.48
N VAL A 102 15.87 -2.24 4.72
CA VAL A 102 17.17 -2.90 4.95
C VAL A 102 18.32 -1.96 4.58
N GLU A 103 18.20 -1.25 3.47
CA GLU A 103 19.27 -0.40 2.93
C GLU A 103 19.39 0.92 3.71
N ASN A 104 18.27 1.54 4.08
CA ASN A 104 18.25 2.83 4.77
C ASN A 104 17.09 2.92 5.80
N PRO A 105 17.26 2.33 7.00
CA PRO A 105 16.20 2.29 8.01
C PRO A 105 15.71 3.68 8.43
N TRP A 106 16.58 4.68 8.44
CA TRP A 106 16.19 6.06 8.76
C TRP A 106 15.20 6.64 7.75
N ARG A 107 15.36 6.31 6.46
CA ARG A 107 14.44 6.77 5.40
C ARG A 107 13.08 6.10 5.53
N ALA A 108 13.06 4.81 5.89
CA ALA A 108 11.83 4.09 6.18
C ALA A 108 11.07 4.67 7.38
N ILE A 109 11.77 5.06 8.46
CA ILE A 109 11.15 5.72 9.63
C ILE A 109 10.45 7.02 9.21
N VAL A 110 11.10 7.85 8.40
CA VAL A 110 10.51 9.11 7.92
C VAL A 110 9.28 8.83 7.05
N ILE A 111 9.34 7.87 6.13
CA ILE A 111 8.20 7.49 5.29
C ILE A 111 7.03 6.98 6.15
N ALA A 112 7.30 6.08 7.10
CA ALA A 112 6.28 5.55 8.00
C ALA A 112 5.65 6.65 8.87
N PHE A 113 6.44 7.61 9.34
CA PHE A 113 5.95 8.76 10.10
C PHE A 113 5.01 9.64 9.26
N VAL A 114 5.40 9.95 8.03
CA VAL A 114 4.56 10.75 7.11
C VAL A 114 3.25 10.03 6.79
N LEU A 115 3.29 8.72 6.49
CA LEU A 115 2.09 7.93 6.25
C LEU A 115 1.19 7.88 7.49
N GLY A 116 1.77 7.69 8.68
CA GLY A 116 1.05 7.71 9.94
C GLY A 116 0.35 9.04 10.22
N LEU A 117 1.01 10.17 9.91
CA LEU A 117 0.39 11.50 10.02
C LEU A 117 -0.80 11.66 9.08
N ILE A 118 -0.67 11.24 7.81
CA ILE A 118 -1.75 11.35 6.83
C ILE A 118 -2.97 10.53 7.27
N VAL A 119 -2.75 9.28 7.68
CA VAL A 119 -3.83 8.39 8.14
C VAL A 119 -4.46 8.92 9.43
N GLY A 120 -3.64 9.40 10.37
CA GLY A 120 -4.11 10.01 11.61
C GLY A 120 -4.94 11.27 11.38
N TRP A 121 -4.61 12.04 10.34
CA TRP A 121 -5.40 13.22 9.96
C TRP A 121 -6.73 12.81 9.33
N LEU A 122 -6.73 11.80 8.44
CA LEU A 122 -7.93 11.30 7.77
C LEU A 122 -8.95 10.65 8.72
N LEU A 123 -8.49 10.04 9.82
CA LEU A 123 -9.35 9.43 10.85
C LEU A 123 -9.85 10.42 11.91
N LYS A 124 -9.32 11.64 11.94
CA LYS A 124 -9.72 12.68 12.89
C LYS A 124 -10.90 13.53 12.39
N ASP A 125 -11.38 13.23 11.19
CA ASP A 125 -12.61 13.73 10.58
C ASP A 125 -13.65 12.59 10.52
#